data_AF-A0A6B3IBK9-F1
#
_entry.id   AF-A0A6B3IBK9-F1
#
_cell.length_a   1.000
_cell.length_b   1.000
_cell.length_c   1.000
_cell.angle_alpha   90.00
_cell.angle_beta   90.00
_cell.angle_gamma   90.00
#
_symmetry.space_group_name_H-M   'P 1'
#
loop_
_entity.id
_entity.type
_entity.pdbx_description
1 polymer ?
#
loop_
_entity_poly.entity_id
_entity_poly.type
_entity_poly.pdbx_seq_one_letter_code
_entity_poly.pdbx_strand_id
1 'polypeptide(L)'
;LAAAVARAVPGRTVHTGPLTGCDHVVRGPERARLRSQGAVAVDMESAATLYTARRTGPRRVAAVRVVVDAPEHELVRIGTVRGGISAFRVLRAVIPAFHEWHRSSLLPRR
;
A
#
# COMPACT_ATOMS: atom_id res chain seq x y z
N LEU A 1 4.96 11.19 -5.84
CA LEU A 1 4.14 10.63 -4.73
C LEU A 1 5.00 10.07 -3.60
N ALA A 2 5.89 9.08 -3.83
CA ALA A 2 6.67 8.43 -2.76
C ALA A 2 7.41 9.40 -1.81
N ALA A 3 8.14 10.38 -2.34
CA ALA A 3 8.83 11.38 -1.51
C ALA A 3 7.87 12.24 -0.67
N ALA A 4 6.67 12.54 -1.19
CA ALA A 4 5.65 13.28 -0.44
C ALA A 4 5.03 12.42 0.67
N VAL A 5 4.83 11.12 0.40
CA VAL A 5 4.41 10.14 1.42
C VAL A 5 5.47 10.05 2.51
N ALA A 6 6.76 9.89 2.18
CA ALA A 6 7.84 9.82 3.16
C ALA A 6 7.90 11.07 4.07
N ARG A 7 7.71 12.27 3.51
CA ARG A 7 7.60 13.51 4.31
C ARG A 7 6.37 13.55 5.21
N ALA A 8 5.26 12.97 4.79
CA ALA A 8 4.02 12.94 5.57
C ALA A 8 4.07 11.98 6.76
N VAL A 9 4.99 11.00 6.75
CA VAL A 9 5.13 9.98 7.81
C VAL A 9 6.58 9.93 8.34
N PRO A 10 7.07 11.01 8.98
CA PRO A 10 8.45 11.06 9.46
C PRO A 10 8.74 9.91 10.45
N GLY A 11 9.96 9.38 10.40
CA GLY A 11 10.37 8.23 11.21
C GLY A 11 9.77 6.89 10.78
N ARG A 12 9.13 6.81 9.61
CA ARG A 12 8.66 5.56 9.00
C ARG A 12 9.39 5.28 7.69
N THR A 13 9.73 4.02 7.46
CA THR A 13 10.30 3.55 6.20
C THR A 13 9.20 3.43 5.15
N VAL A 14 9.43 4.00 3.97
CA VAL A 14 8.54 3.87 2.81
C VAL A 14 9.20 2.96 1.79
N HIS A 15 8.60 1.80 1.56
CA HIS A 15 9.01 0.89 0.49
C HIS A 15 8.20 1.18 -0.77
N THR A 16 8.86 1.09 -1.92
CA THR A 16 8.23 1.25 -3.24
C THR A 16 8.56 0.06 -4.12
N GLY A 17 7.56 -0.47 -4.81
CA GLY A 17 7.71 -1.61 -5.70
C GLY A 17 6.37 -2.31 -5.93
N PRO A 18 6.38 -3.53 -6.50
CA PRO A 18 5.16 -4.29 -6.79
C PRO A 18 4.36 -4.64 -5.54
N LEU A 19 3.08 -4.24 -5.53
CA LEU A 19 2.07 -4.69 -4.56
C LEU A 19 1.26 -5.81 -5.22
N THR A 20 1.53 -7.05 -4.84
CA THR A 20 0.92 -8.23 -5.47
C THR A 20 -0.45 -8.51 -4.86
N GLY A 21 -1.44 -8.77 -5.71
CA GLY A 21 -2.78 -9.18 -5.27
C GLY A 21 -2.86 -10.69 -5.01
N CYS A 22 -3.63 -11.08 -3.99
CA CYS A 22 -3.96 -12.47 -3.67
C CYS A 22 -5.43 -12.58 -3.22
N ASP A 23 -5.98 -13.78 -3.20
CA ASP A 23 -7.35 -14.05 -2.75
C ASP A 23 -7.43 -14.60 -1.32
N HIS A 24 -6.29 -14.70 -0.63
CA HIS A 24 -6.19 -15.26 0.71
C HIS A 24 -5.05 -14.60 1.51
N VAL A 25 -5.05 -14.79 2.84
CA VAL A 25 -3.96 -14.29 3.68
C VAL A 25 -2.71 -15.13 3.48
N VAL A 26 -1.68 -14.54 2.88
CA VAL A 26 -0.39 -15.21 2.63
C VAL A 26 0.43 -15.38 3.90
N ARG A 27 0.93 -16.61 4.12
CA ARG A 27 1.71 -17.01 5.30
C ARG A 27 2.92 -17.88 4.92
N GLY A 28 3.86 -18.03 5.86
CA GLY A 28 4.95 -19.00 5.75
C GLY A 28 5.78 -18.91 4.45
N PRO A 29 6.17 -20.06 3.84
CA PRO A 29 7.06 -20.11 2.68
C PRO A 29 6.57 -19.32 1.46
N GLU A 30 5.26 -19.12 1.32
CA GLU A 30 4.71 -18.37 0.21
C GLU A 30 5.13 -16.89 0.24
N ARG A 31 5.31 -16.30 1.44
CA ARG A 31 5.84 -14.93 1.58
C ARG A 31 7.24 -14.83 0.96
N ALA A 32 8.10 -15.81 1.22
CA ALA A 32 9.46 -15.83 0.68
C ALA A 32 9.45 -15.98 -0.84
N ARG A 33 8.57 -16.82 -1.39
CA ARG A 33 8.38 -16.99 -2.83
C ARG A 33 7.91 -15.70 -3.50
N LEU A 34 6.90 -15.02 -2.95
CA LEU A 34 6.41 -13.76 -3.51
C LEU A 34 7.47 -12.65 -3.40
N ARG A 35 8.24 -12.64 -2.30
CA ARG A 35 9.35 -11.70 -2.12
C ARG A 35 10.47 -11.92 -3.15
N SER A 36 10.82 -13.17 -3.46
CA SER A 36 11.82 -13.49 -4.48
C SER A 36 11.36 -13.13 -5.90
N GLN A 37 10.05 -13.09 -6.13
CA GLN A 37 9.44 -12.59 -7.37
C GLN A 37 9.38 -11.04 -7.43
N GLY A 38 9.85 -10.36 -6.38
CA GLY A 38 9.96 -8.90 -6.34
C GLY A 38 8.79 -8.18 -5.67
N ALA A 39 7.82 -8.90 -5.08
CA ALA A 39 6.76 -8.26 -4.30
C ALA A 39 7.35 -7.51 -3.10
N VAL A 40 6.97 -6.24 -2.91
CA VAL A 40 7.31 -5.48 -1.70
C VAL A 40 6.24 -5.65 -0.62
N ALA A 41 5.02 -5.97 -1.03
CA ALA A 41 3.91 -6.29 -0.16
C ALA A 41 2.87 -7.10 -0.95
N VAL A 42 1.99 -7.76 -0.20
CA VAL A 42 0.90 -8.56 -0.73
C VAL A 42 -0.37 -8.14 -0.02
N ASP A 43 -1.45 -7.95 -0.76
CA ASP A 43 -2.77 -7.65 -0.21
C ASP A 43 -3.89 -8.25 -1.07
N MET A 44 -5.14 -8.08 -0.64
CA MET A 44 -6.27 -8.72 -1.31
C MET A 44 -7.04 -7.77 -2.24
N GLU A 45 -6.99 -6.46 -2.00
CA GLU A 45 -7.87 -5.51 -2.69
C GLU A 45 -7.16 -4.56 -3.64
N SER A 46 -5.90 -4.17 -3.42
CA SER A 46 -5.31 -3.05 -4.17
C SER A 46 -5.13 -3.36 -5.65
N ALA A 47 -4.65 -4.56 -5.99
CA ALA A 47 -4.45 -4.94 -7.38
C ALA A 47 -5.78 -4.91 -8.16
N ALA A 48 -6.83 -5.52 -7.62
CA ALA A 48 -8.18 -5.51 -8.21
C ALA A 48 -8.75 -4.08 -8.30
N THR A 49 -8.59 -3.28 -7.25
CA THR A 49 -9.05 -1.88 -7.21
C THR A 49 -8.38 -1.04 -8.30
N LEU A 50 -7.05 -1.10 -8.40
CA LEU A 50 -6.29 -0.35 -9.40
C LEU A 50 -6.61 -0.83 -10.82
N TYR A 51 -6.77 -2.13 -11.01
CA TYR A 51 -7.15 -2.71 -12.30
C TYR A 51 -8.52 -2.20 -12.77
N THR A 52 -9.55 -2.33 -11.92
CA THR A 52 -10.91 -1.83 -12.20
C THR A 52 -10.89 -0.33 -12.46
N ALA A 53 -10.09 0.42 -11.69
CA ALA A 53 -9.99 1.86 -11.89
C ALA A 53 -9.41 2.21 -13.28
N ARG A 54 -8.34 1.54 -13.70
CA ARG A 54 -7.73 1.78 -15.02
C ARG A 54 -8.64 1.39 -16.18
N ARG A 55 -9.50 0.39 -16.02
CA ARG A 55 -10.45 -0.04 -17.08
C ARG A 55 -11.57 0.95 -17.33
N THR A 56 -11.87 1.79 -16.35
CA THR A 56 -12.99 2.73 -16.41
C THR A 56 -12.63 4.06 -17.11
N GLY A 57 -11.36 4.27 -17.45
CA GLY A 57 -10.90 5.46 -18.17
C GLY A 57 -9.51 5.93 -17.72
N PRO A 58 -8.93 6.93 -18.42
CA PRO A 58 -7.63 7.48 -18.07
C PRO A 58 -7.69 8.19 -16.71
N ARG A 59 -7.16 7.53 -15.67
CA ARG A 59 -7.00 8.13 -14.34
C ARG A 59 -5.72 7.69 -13.69
N ARG A 60 -5.14 8.60 -12.92
CA ARG A 60 -3.96 8.33 -12.11
C ARG A 60 -4.39 7.61 -10.85
N VAL A 61 -3.89 6.40 -10.67
CA VAL A 61 -4.15 5.57 -9.50
C VAL A 61 -2.84 5.13 -8.88
N ALA A 62 -2.81 5.08 -7.57
CA ALA A 62 -1.71 4.57 -6.77
C ALA A 62 -2.29 3.93 -5.52
N ALA A 63 -1.57 2.97 -4.96
CA ALA A 63 -1.92 2.34 -3.69
C ALA A 63 -0.82 2.62 -2.66
N VAL A 64 -1.22 2.86 -1.42
CA VAL A 64 -0.33 2.84 -0.26
C VAL A 64 -0.96 1.92 0.77
N ARG A 65 -0.14 1.00 1.30
CA ARG A 65 -0.51 0.12 2.39
C ARG A 65 0.38 0.40 3.58
N VAL A 66 -0.22 0.31 4.76
CA VAL A 66 0.52 0.27 6.02
C VAL A 66 0.60 -1.19 6.43
N VAL A 67 1.81 -1.74 6.47
CA VAL A 67 2.05 -3.12 6.88
C VAL A 67 2.01 -3.18 8.40
N VAL A 68 1.12 -4.01 8.94
CA VAL A 68 0.95 -4.22 10.39
C VAL A 68 1.41 -5.59 10.85
N ASP A 69 1.48 -6.54 9.92
CA ASP A 69 1.95 -7.90 10.13
C ASP A 69 3.28 -8.10 9.40
N ALA A 70 4.29 -8.56 10.14
CA ALA A 70 5.61 -8.89 9.62
C ALA A 70 5.83 -10.40 9.73
N PRO A 71 6.80 -11.01 9.03
CA PRO A 71 7.11 -12.44 9.17
C PRO A 71 7.31 -12.90 10.62
N GLU A 72 7.80 -12.02 11.49
CA GLU A 72 8.01 -12.27 12.92
C GLU A 72 6.73 -12.13 13.76
N HIS A 73 5.67 -11.55 13.17
CA HIS A 73 4.38 -11.25 13.80
C HIS A 73 3.24 -11.64 12.86
N GLU A 74 3.04 -12.94 12.65
CA GLU A 74 1.88 -13.42 11.90
C GLU A 74 0.57 -12.93 12.55
N LEU A 75 -0.45 -12.66 11.72
CA LEU A 75 -1.82 -12.28 12.09
C LEU A 75 -2.53 -13.40 12.88
N VAL A 76 -2.04 -13.73 14.06
CA VAL A 76 -2.60 -14.71 15.01
C VAL A 76 -3.08 -14.00 16.29
N ARG A 77 -2.83 -12.70 16.42
CA ARG A 77 -3.37 -11.90 17.53
C ARG A 77 -4.11 -10.68 17.01
N ILE A 78 -5.43 -10.72 17.14
CA ILE A 78 -6.34 -9.55 17.25
C ILE A 78 -6.04 -8.81 18.59
N GLY A 79 -4.75 -8.61 18.89
CA GLY A 79 -4.26 -8.14 20.19
C GLY A 79 -3.78 -6.69 20.15
N THR A 80 -4.02 -5.93 19.09
CA THR A 80 -3.50 -4.56 19.05
C THR A 80 -4.45 -3.59 18.35
N VAL A 81 -5.49 -3.20 19.08
CA VAL A 81 -6.23 -1.93 18.83
C VAL A 81 -5.23 -0.78 18.60
N ARG A 82 -4.08 -0.77 19.30
CA ARG A 82 -3.01 0.23 19.06
C ARG A 82 -2.34 0.12 17.68
N GLY A 83 -2.19 -1.09 17.13
CA GLY A 83 -1.61 -1.33 15.80
C GLY A 83 -2.55 -0.85 14.70
N GLY A 84 -3.84 -1.19 14.80
CA GLY A 84 -4.89 -0.67 13.92
C GLY A 84 -5.02 0.86 13.99
N ILE A 85 -5.03 1.45 15.19
CA ILE A 85 -5.07 2.91 15.36
C ILE A 85 -3.82 3.57 14.77
N SER A 86 -2.62 3.00 14.99
CA SER A 86 -1.39 3.52 14.37
C SER A 86 -1.47 3.46 12.86
N ALA A 87 -1.92 2.34 12.28
CA ALA A 87 -2.07 2.20 10.84
C ALA A 87 -3.06 3.22 10.27
N PHE A 88 -4.20 3.39 10.93
CA PHE A 88 -5.20 4.38 10.54
C PHE A 88 -4.66 5.82 10.60
N ARG A 89 -3.91 6.18 11.66
CA ARG A 89 -3.26 7.50 11.77
C ARG A 89 -2.26 7.74 10.64
N VAL A 90 -1.45 6.74 10.30
CA VAL A 90 -0.51 6.79 9.17
C VAL A 90 -1.27 6.95 7.84
N LEU A 91 -2.33 6.17 7.62
CA LEU A 91 -3.16 6.31 6.42
C LEU A 91 -3.78 7.70 6.30
N ARG A 92 -4.28 8.29 7.40
CA ARG A 92 -4.80 9.66 7.38
C ARG A 92 -3.73 10.69 7.03
N ALA A 93 -2.51 10.52 7.54
CA ALA A 93 -1.41 11.45 7.28
C ALA A 93 -0.99 11.50 5.81
N VAL A 94 -1.14 10.41 5.05
CA VAL A 94 -0.74 10.37 3.64
C VAL A 94 -1.78 10.95 2.66
N ILE A 95 -3.02 11.19 3.11
CA ILE A 95 -4.12 11.69 2.25
C ILE A 95 -3.77 13.02 1.54
N PRO A 96 -3.21 14.05 2.22
CA PRO A 96 -2.84 15.29 1.55
C PRO A 96 -1.81 15.09 0.43
N ALA A 97 -0.85 14.18 0.61
CA ALA A 97 0.13 13.85 -0.43
C ALA A 97 -0.51 13.21 -1.66
N PHE A 98 -1.57 12.42 -1.49
CA PHE A 98 -2.37 11.87 -2.59
C PHE A 98 -3.17 12.96 -3.31
N HIS A 99 -3.81 13.87 -2.58
CA HIS A 99 -4.55 14.99 -3.21
C HIS A 99 -3.62 15.91 -3.99
N GLU A 100 -2.47 16.27 -3.42
CA GLU A 100 -1.48 17.10 -4.10
C GLU A 100 -0.93 16.39 -5.34
N TRP A 101 -0.58 15.11 -5.21
CA TRP A 101 -0.16 14.33 -6.35
C TRP A 101 -1.24 14.27 -7.42
N HIS A 102 -2.50 14.05 -7.09
CA HIS A 102 -3.58 14.00 -8.06
C HIS A 102 -3.78 15.34 -8.79
N ARG A 103 -3.66 16.48 -8.08
CA ARG A 103 -3.84 17.84 -8.64
C ARG A 103 -2.66 18.31 -9.49
N SER A 104 -1.42 18.15 -9.03
CA SER A 104 -0.18 18.58 -9.74
C SER A 104 0.13 17.76 -10.99
N SER A 105 -0.58 16.66 -11.14
CA SER A 105 -0.38 15.65 -12.14
C SER A 105 -1.16 15.97 -13.42
N LEU A 106 -0.66 16.87 -14.27
CA LEU A 106 -1.24 17.12 -15.59
C LEU A 106 -1.35 15.81 -16.37
N LEU A 107 -2.57 15.29 -16.58
CA LEU A 107 -2.75 14.21 -17.56
C LEU A 107 -2.25 14.75 -18.91
N PRO A 108 -1.38 14.02 -19.64
CA PRO A 108 -1.10 14.40 -21.01
C PRO A 108 -2.45 14.52 -21.73
N ARG A 109 -2.75 15.71 -22.26
CA ARG A 109 -3.88 15.89 -23.16
C ARG A 109 -3.59 15.01 -24.37
N ARG A 110 -4.34 13.91 -24.50
CA ARG A 110 -4.44 13.17 -25.76
C ARG A 110 -5.48 13.86 -26.62
#